data_AF-A0AAV0TV97-F1
#
_entry.id   AF-A0AAV0TV97-F1
#
_cell.length_a   1.000
_cell.length_b   1.000
_cell.length_c   1.000
_cell.angle_alpha   90.00
_cell.angle_beta   90.00
_cell.angle_gamma   90.00
#
_symmetry.space_group_name_H-M   'P 1'
#
loop_
_entity.id
_entity.type
_entity.pdbx_description
1 polymer ?
#
loop_
_entity_poly.entity_id
_entity_poly.type
_entity_poly.pdbx_seq_one_letter_code
_entity_poly.pdbx_strand_id
1 'polypeptide(L)'
;MTTSPKYLRLAELADDKEGAIRRAISLEAASYPIDEAATEFTVRFRLKHAPAFFMAAYLSDNPSEDAAVLVGFINGTLSPSGQLDEDAMSRHDPSGSVLCIHSVVIDPAFRRVGYGAQMLKEYTATICASHTHVKRILLIAKAHLVKFYVDCGYVVTRQSPVVHGTDPWFELELDCEAARRPVIVQVDAFTEEAFQGVPVAVVLLSSANIYHKDSALDWMQRVAVETNLCETTFVAPRRGLFKTNSALVEYDLRSFTPGTQVEPSVYAVLSAALALLDSTRVTTSQSLRFHTTSRRAVHCHFNVQCNIDNVLLVLDVDSELDVDCTDANVAAQRAVASALRVSPHAIVDVQHVATDLLVRVTPAAFVTLAPDVKQLVHLNVRDVVVTAAAPRDNRSASTVATVIHCHCIAPRDKSSSSSSTTTSIPTASAYHALSLYWTRVLHQPRVKVQQQEQPRVPSRRSIRSVTADVALLEHSAGSRLSAHGVVVRRGTLASLIP
;
A
#
# COMPACT_ATOMS: atom_id res chain seq x y z
N MET A 1 -24.66 21.82 -14.26
CA MET A 1 -24.73 21.78 -12.79
C MET A 1 -23.71 20.79 -12.30
N THR A 2 -22.59 21.27 -11.79
CA THR A 2 -21.56 20.45 -11.12
C THR A 2 -22.13 19.97 -9.79
N THR A 3 -22.72 18.78 -9.78
CA THR A 3 -23.16 18.11 -8.56
C THR A 3 -21.93 17.69 -7.77
N SER A 4 -21.88 18.04 -6.49
CA SER A 4 -20.86 17.58 -5.55
C SER A 4 -20.71 16.05 -5.63
N PRO A 5 -19.50 15.50 -5.43
CA PRO A 5 -19.29 14.06 -5.47
C PRO A 5 -20.12 13.39 -4.37
N LYS A 6 -21.06 12.52 -4.77
CA LYS A 6 -21.87 11.75 -3.82
C LYS A 6 -21.12 10.49 -3.39
N TYR A 7 -21.15 10.19 -2.10
CA TYR A 7 -20.47 9.05 -1.50
C TYR A 7 -21.39 7.83 -1.48
N LEU A 8 -20.96 6.75 -2.14
CA LEU A 8 -21.67 5.46 -2.12
C LEU A 8 -21.16 4.61 -0.97
N ARG A 9 -22.07 4.21 -0.07
CA ARG A 9 -21.80 3.29 1.04
C ARG A 9 -22.68 2.04 0.91
N LEU A 10 -22.10 0.86 1.09
CA LEU A 10 -22.89 -0.37 1.22
C LEU A 10 -23.13 -0.71 2.69
N ALA A 11 -24.34 -1.20 2.98
CA ALA A 11 -24.71 -1.75 4.26
C ALA A 11 -25.75 -2.85 4.08
N GLU A 12 -25.79 -3.82 5.00
CA GLU A 12 -26.89 -4.80 5.05
C GLU A 12 -28.23 -4.07 5.16
N LEU A 13 -29.20 -4.50 4.36
CA LEU A 13 -30.56 -3.96 4.45
C LEU A 13 -31.25 -4.66 5.63
N ALA A 14 -31.61 -3.89 6.65
CA ALA A 14 -32.33 -4.44 7.80
C ALA A 14 -33.79 -4.76 7.43
N ASP A 15 -34.30 -5.89 7.92
CA ASP A 15 -35.64 -6.41 7.63
C ASP A 15 -36.77 -5.66 8.34
N ASP A 16 -36.42 -4.78 9.29
CA ASP A 16 -37.32 -3.89 10.01
C ASP A 16 -37.49 -2.50 9.34
N LYS A 17 -36.65 -2.17 8.35
CA LYS A 17 -36.69 -0.87 7.64
C LYS A 17 -37.66 -0.89 6.45
N GLU A 18 -38.95 -0.96 6.74
CA GLU A 18 -40.02 -1.08 5.74
C GLU A 18 -39.95 -0.03 4.60
N GLY A 19 -39.57 1.22 4.91
CA GLY A 19 -39.39 2.25 3.88
C GLY A 19 -38.28 1.93 2.87
N ALA A 20 -37.17 1.37 3.35
CA ALA A 20 -36.05 0.96 2.51
C ALA A 20 -36.37 -0.33 1.74
N ILE A 21 -37.14 -1.25 2.32
CA ILE A 21 -37.63 -2.46 1.65
C ILE A 21 -38.54 -2.10 0.48
N ARG A 22 -39.54 -1.22 0.70
CA ARG A 22 -40.42 -0.73 -0.38
C ARG A 22 -39.63 -0.05 -1.49
N ARG A 23 -38.59 0.70 -1.11
CA ARG A 23 -37.69 1.32 -2.08
C ARG A 23 -36.92 0.28 -2.91
N ALA A 24 -36.37 -0.76 -2.28
CA ALA A 24 -35.69 -1.85 -2.99
C ALA A 24 -36.65 -2.57 -3.96
N ILE A 25 -37.88 -2.87 -3.54
CA ILE A 25 -38.91 -3.49 -4.39
C ILE A 25 -39.23 -2.60 -5.60
N SER A 26 -39.39 -1.29 -5.39
CA SER A 26 -39.62 -0.33 -6.47
C SER A 26 -38.44 -0.28 -7.45
N LEU A 27 -37.21 -0.36 -6.96
CA LEU A 27 -36.01 -0.39 -7.79
C LEU A 27 -35.88 -1.70 -8.60
N GLU A 28 -36.25 -2.84 -8.02
CA GLU A 28 -36.30 -4.14 -8.72
C GLU A 28 -37.25 -4.06 -9.92
N ALA A 29 -38.50 -3.65 -9.67
CA ALA A 29 -39.53 -3.53 -10.70
C ALA A 29 -39.17 -2.54 -11.81
N ALA A 30 -38.38 -1.51 -11.51
CA ALA A 30 -37.87 -0.56 -12.51
C ALA A 30 -36.63 -1.05 -13.28
N SER A 31 -36.02 -2.16 -12.87
CA SER A 31 -34.76 -2.66 -13.42
C SER A 31 -34.89 -3.88 -14.31
N TYR A 32 -35.97 -4.65 -14.16
CA TYR A 32 -36.22 -5.87 -14.92
C TYR A 32 -37.61 -5.84 -15.59
N PRO A 33 -37.78 -6.52 -16.73
CA PRO A 33 -39.10 -6.88 -17.26
C PRO A 33 -39.98 -7.59 -16.22
N ILE A 34 -41.30 -7.51 -16.37
CA ILE A 34 -42.28 -8.04 -15.39
C ILE A 34 -42.11 -9.55 -15.16
N ASP A 35 -41.72 -10.31 -16.18
CA ASP A 35 -41.47 -11.75 -16.17
C ASP A 35 -40.08 -12.15 -15.62
N GLU A 36 -39.18 -11.18 -15.44
CA GLU A 36 -37.83 -11.37 -14.90
C GLU A 36 -37.66 -10.77 -13.49
N ALA A 37 -38.47 -9.76 -13.13
CA ALA A 37 -38.37 -9.05 -11.86
C ALA A 37 -38.76 -9.94 -10.66
N ALA A 38 -37.96 -9.89 -9.58
CA ALA A 38 -38.34 -10.54 -8.34
C ALA A 38 -39.63 -9.91 -7.76
N THR A 39 -40.58 -10.76 -7.38
CA THR A 39 -41.80 -10.31 -6.69
C THR A 39 -41.48 -9.76 -5.29
N GLU A 40 -42.38 -8.94 -4.73
CA GLU A 40 -42.23 -8.47 -3.34
C GLU A 40 -42.02 -9.62 -2.36
N PHE A 41 -42.75 -10.73 -2.52
CA PHE A 41 -42.58 -11.94 -1.72
C PHE A 41 -41.15 -12.47 -1.81
N THR A 42 -40.58 -12.55 -3.01
CA THR A 42 -39.22 -13.05 -3.25
C THR A 42 -38.17 -12.14 -2.62
N VAL A 43 -38.31 -10.82 -2.77
CA VAL A 43 -37.40 -9.84 -2.15
C VAL A 43 -37.42 -9.97 -0.63
N ARG A 44 -38.61 -10.04 -0.01
CA ARG A 44 -38.76 -10.21 1.43
C ARG A 44 -38.24 -11.57 1.92
N PHE A 45 -38.45 -12.64 1.15
CA PHE A 45 -37.90 -13.95 1.45
C PHE A 45 -36.37 -13.91 1.53
N ARG A 46 -35.70 -13.35 0.52
CA ARG A 46 -34.24 -13.25 0.49
C ARG A 46 -33.70 -12.38 1.62
N LEU A 47 -34.40 -11.28 1.92
CA LEU A 47 -34.04 -10.41 3.04
C LEU A 47 -34.09 -11.15 4.39
N LYS A 48 -35.15 -11.95 4.60
CA LYS A 48 -35.36 -12.71 5.83
C LYS A 48 -34.40 -13.89 5.98
N HIS A 49 -34.16 -14.62 4.90
CA HIS A 49 -33.44 -15.89 4.94
C HIS A 49 -31.95 -15.77 4.61
N ALA A 50 -31.54 -14.73 3.87
CA ALA A 50 -30.15 -14.49 3.47
C ALA A 50 -29.70 -13.03 3.73
N PRO A 51 -29.95 -12.45 4.93
CA PRO A 51 -29.69 -11.03 5.20
C PRO A 51 -28.23 -10.64 4.99
N ALA A 52 -27.29 -11.53 5.36
CA ALA A 52 -25.85 -11.32 5.18
C ALA A 52 -25.40 -11.19 3.71
N PHE A 53 -26.27 -11.57 2.76
CA PHE A 53 -26.02 -11.49 1.33
C PHE A 53 -26.90 -10.43 0.64
N PHE A 54 -27.69 -9.66 1.41
CA PHE A 54 -28.54 -8.57 0.93
C PHE A 54 -27.98 -7.22 1.37
N MET A 55 -27.27 -6.54 0.48
CA MET A 55 -26.68 -5.24 0.75
C MET A 55 -27.37 -4.14 -0.05
N ALA A 56 -27.73 -3.04 0.63
CA ALA A 56 -28.22 -1.82 0.01
C ALA A 56 -27.11 -0.79 -0.14
N ALA A 57 -27.16 -0.04 -1.24
CA ALA A 57 -26.23 1.02 -1.57
C ALA A 57 -26.89 2.39 -1.35
N TYR A 58 -26.26 3.19 -0.50
CA TYR A 58 -26.75 4.49 -0.06
C TYR A 58 -25.84 5.59 -0.59
N LEU A 59 -26.42 6.63 -1.20
CA LEU A 59 -25.71 7.86 -1.57
C LEU A 59 -25.95 8.94 -0.53
N SER A 60 -24.87 9.58 -0.11
CA SER A 60 -24.90 10.77 0.74
C SER A 60 -24.00 11.87 0.16
N ASP A 61 -24.34 13.12 0.41
CA ASP A 61 -23.46 14.27 0.12
C ASP A 61 -22.35 14.41 1.18
N ASN A 62 -22.50 13.74 2.34
CA ASN A 62 -21.55 13.74 3.45
C ASN A 62 -21.38 12.33 4.07
N PRO A 63 -20.16 11.78 4.16
CA PRO A 63 -19.93 10.43 4.70
C PRO A 63 -20.32 10.26 6.18
N SER A 64 -20.51 11.35 6.93
CA SER A 64 -20.87 11.33 8.37
C SER A 64 -22.36 11.60 8.66
N GLU A 65 -23.20 11.78 7.63
CA GLU A 65 -24.63 12.05 7.82
C GLU A 65 -25.51 10.80 7.68
N ASP A 66 -26.54 10.71 8.50
CA ASP A 66 -27.55 9.63 8.48
C ASP A 66 -28.56 9.75 7.32
N ALA A 67 -28.64 10.93 6.68
CA ALA A 67 -29.57 11.20 5.58
C ALA A 67 -29.03 10.68 4.24
N ALA A 68 -28.96 9.37 4.09
CA ALA A 68 -28.49 8.73 2.86
C ALA A 68 -29.65 8.14 2.04
N VAL A 69 -29.64 8.36 0.73
CA VAL A 69 -30.68 7.87 -0.20
C VAL A 69 -30.31 6.48 -0.70
N LEU A 70 -31.21 5.50 -0.53
CA LEU A 70 -31.05 4.18 -1.15
C LEU A 70 -31.20 4.30 -2.67
N VAL A 71 -30.10 4.05 -3.38
CA VAL A 71 -30.02 4.15 -4.85
C VAL A 71 -29.75 2.81 -5.54
N GLY A 72 -29.52 1.75 -4.78
CA GLY A 72 -29.28 0.43 -5.35
C GLY A 72 -29.24 -0.65 -4.29
N PHE A 73 -29.18 -1.90 -4.74
CA PHE A 73 -28.95 -3.05 -3.87
C PHE A 73 -28.39 -4.22 -4.67
N ILE A 74 -27.77 -5.15 -3.94
CA ILE A 74 -27.37 -6.48 -4.43
C ILE A 74 -27.92 -7.51 -3.45
N ASN A 75 -28.51 -8.58 -3.97
CA ASN A 75 -28.91 -9.72 -3.15
C ASN A 75 -28.53 -11.06 -3.78
N GLY A 76 -28.38 -12.07 -2.93
CA GLY A 76 -28.08 -13.43 -3.34
C GLY A 76 -28.47 -14.46 -2.29
N THR A 77 -28.39 -15.74 -2.66
CA THR A 77 -28.56 -16.86 -1.73
C THR A 77 -27.41 -17.84 -1.85
N LEU A 78 -27.14 -18.59 -0.78
CA LEU A 78 -26.16 -19.66 -0.79
C LEU A 78 -26.80 -20.94 -1.31
N SER A 79 -26.01 -21.68 -2.08
CA SER A 79 -26.35 -22.98 -2.63
C SER A 79 -25.25 -23.99 -2.32
N PRO A 80 -25.60 -25.25 -1.98
CA PRO A 80 -24.64 -26.34 -1.91
C PRO A 80 -24.28 -26.86 -3.32
N SER A 81 -25.13 -26.60 -4.32
CA SER A 81 -24.94 -26.97 -5.71
C SER A 81 -23.87 -26.09 -6.36
N GLY A 82 -23.05 -26.71 -7.20
CA GLY A 82 -22.04 -26.02 -8.00
C GLY A 82 -22.56 -25.38 -9.29
N GLN A 83 -23.87 -25.46 -9.53
CA GLN A 83 -24.54 -24.99 -10.74
C GLN A 83 -25.66 -24.00 -10.39
N LEU A 84 -25.96 -23.10 -11.32
CA LEU A 84 -27.03 -22.13 -11.20
C LEU A 84 -28.28 -22.70 -11.89
N ASP A 85 -29.06 -23.47 -11.13
CA ASP A 85 -30.33 -24.10 -11.55
C ASP A 85 -31.53 -23.47 -10.81
N GLU A 86 -32.76 -23.84 -11.18
CA GLU A 86 -33.99 -23.29 -10.56
C GLU A 86 -34.02 -23.47 -9.03
N ASP A 87 -33.45 -24.57 -8.54
CA ASP A 87 -33.37 -24.89 -7.12
C ASP A 87 -32.42 -23.95 -6.38
N ALA A 88 -31.24 -23.70 -6.94
CA ALA A 88 -30.26 -22.73 -6.44
C ALA A 88 -30.81 -21.29 -6.44
N MET A 89 -31.74 -20.98 -7.36
CA MET A 89 -32.38 -19.67 -7.48
C MET A 89 -33.53 -19.45 -6.49
N SER A 90 -34.08 -20.53 -5.91
CA SER A 90 -35.31 -20.49 -5.12
C SER A 90 -35.09 -20.70 -3.62
N ARG A 91 -33.96 -21.26 -3.20
CA ARG A 91 -33.67 -21.61 -1.80
C ARG A 91 -32.39 -20.95 -1.28
N HIS A 92 -32.32 -20.77 0.04
CA HIS A 92 -31.10 -20.38 0.74
C HIS A 92 -30.65 -21.54 1.62
N ASP A 93 -29.42 -21.99 1.42
CA ASP A 93 -28.75 -22.97 2.28
C ASP A 93 -27.58 -22.31 3.01
N PRO A 94 -27.68 -22.06 4.33
CA PRO A 94 -26.60 -21.44 5.10
C PRO A 94 -25.27 -22.20 5.08
N SER A 95 -25.29 -23.50 4.73
CA SER A 95 -24.09 -24.34 4.61
C SER A 95 -23.49 -24.35 3.19
N GLY A 96 -24.15 -23.69 2.24
CA GLY A 96 -23.73 -23.61 0.85
C GLY A 96 -22.37 -22.94 0.67
N SER A 97 -21.60 -23.39 -0.31
CA SER A 97 -20.27 -22.84 -0.64
C SER A 97 -20.27 -21.95 -1.88
N VAL A 98 -21.43 -21.82 -2.55
CA VAL A 98 -21.61 -21.02 -3.75
C VAL A 98 -22.67 -19.96 -3.49
N LEU A 99 -22.33 -18.70 -3.71
CA LEU A 99 -23.26 -17.58 -3.64
C LEU A 99 -23.84 -17.29 -5.01
N CYS A 100 -25.15 -17.44 -5.17
CA CYS A 100 -25.87 -17.07 -6.39
C CYS A 100 -26.44 -15.67 -6.23
N ILE A 101 -25.94 -14.70 -7.00
CA ILE A 101 -26.48 -13.34 -7.04
C ILE A 101 -27.72 -13.34 -7.93
N HIS A 102 -28.82 -12.79 -7.41
CA HIS A 102 -30.10 -12.76 -8.11
C HIS A 102 -30.45 -11.39 -8.67
N SER A 103 -30.04 -10.32 -7.98
CA SER A 103 -30.32 -8.95 -8.42
C SER A 103 -29.10 -8.07 -8.19
N VAL A 104 -28.73 -7.31 -9.22
CA VAL A 104 -27.77 -6.18 -9.12
C VAL A 104 -28.45 -4.94 -9.67
N VAL A 105 -28.88 -4.06 -8.77
CA VAL A 105 -29.79 -2.96 -9.12
C VAL A 105 -29.20 -1.61 -8.75
N ILE A 106 -29.23 -0.68 -9.72
CA ILE A 106 -28.99 0.74 -9.52
C ILE A 106 -30.19 1.49 -10.09
N ASP A 107 -30.66 2.50 -9.38
CA ASP A 107 -31.69 3.43 -9.82
C ASP A 107 -31.34 4.00 -11.21
N PRO A 108 -32.28 3.99 -12.18
CA PRO A 108 -32.07 4.54 -13.51
C PRO A 108 -31.40 5.91 -13.58
N ALA A 109 -31.70 6.82 -12.63
CA ALA A 109 -31.13 8.17 -12.55
C ALA A 109 -29.63 8.19 -12.20
N PHE A 110 -29.10 7.09 -11.65
CA PHE A 110 -27.73 6.95 -11.18
C PHE A 110 -26.94 5.89 -11.96
N ARG A 111 -27.45 5.43 -13.12
CA ARG A 111 -26.74 4.48 -14.00
C ARG A 111 -25.69 5.18 -14.85
N ARG A 112 -24.73 4.40 -15.36
CA ARG A 112 -23.67 4.84 -16.30
C ARG A 112 -22.69 5.89 -15.76
N VAL A 113 -22.64 6.08 -14.45
CA VAL A 113 -21.67 6.96 -13.76
C VAL A 113 -20.71 6.19 -12.83
N GLY A 114 -20.70 4.86 -12.92
CA GLY A 114 -19.74 4.00 -12.20
C GLY A 114 -20.26 3.35 -10.91
N TYR A 115 -21.39 3.80 -10.34
CA TYR A 115 -21.89 3.26 -9.06
C TYR A 115 -22.19 1.76 -9.07
N GLY A 116 -22.69 1.21 -10.19
CA GLY A 116 -22.92 -0.24 -10.30
C GLY A 116 -21.63 -1.06 -10.14
N ALA A 117 -20.54 -0.62 -10.79
CA ALA A 117 -19.25 -1.29 -10.68
C ALA A 117 -18.66 -1.12 -9.28
N GLN A 118 -18.79 0.08 -8.69
CA GLN A 118 -18.36 0.34 -7.31
C GLN A 118 -19.09 -0.57 -6.31
N MET A 119 -20.42 -0.68 -6.44
CA MET A 119 -21.28 -1.52 -5.60
C MET A 119 -20.90 -3.00 -5.71
N LEU A 120 -20.76 -3.53 -6.93
CA LEU A 120 -20.43 -4.93 -7.15
C LEU A 120 -19.03 -5.30 -6.65
N LYS A 121 -18.03 -4.45 -6.89
CA LYS A 121 -16.65 -4.66 -6.40
C LYS A 121 -16.59 -4.63 -4.87
N GLU A 122 -17.37 -3.77 -4.23
CA GLU A 122 -17.44 -3.70 -2.76
C GLU A 122 -18.18 -4.89 -2.15
N TYR A 123 -19.30 -5.28 -2.76
CA TYR A 123 -20.04 -6.48 -2.37
C TYR A 123 -19.14 -7.72 -2.42
N THR A 124 -18.52 -7.97 -3.57
CA THR A 124 -17.62 -9.14 -3.76
C THR A 124 -16.43 -9.13 -2.80
N ALA A 125 -15.79 -7.97 -2.59
CA ALA A 125 -14.71 -7.83 -1.61
C ALA A 125 -15.19 -8.12 -0.18
N THR A 126 -16.39 -7.65 0.19
CA THR A 126 -16.99 -7.91 1.51
C THR A 126 -17.31 -9.40 1.70
N ILE A 127 -17.89 -10.06 0.69
CA ILE A 127 -18.15 -11.50 0.73
C ILE A 127 -16.83 -12.28 0.88
N CYS A 128 -15.82 -11.98 0.08
CA CYS A 128 -14.51 -12.64 0.16
C CYS A 128 -13.83 -12.44 1.52
N ALA A 129 -14.01 -11.28 2.16
CA ALA A 129 -13.40 -10.96 3.44
C ALA A 129 -14.14 -11.58 4.65
N SER A 130 -15.48 -11.59 4.62
CA SER A 130 -16.31 -11.96 5.77
C SER A 130 -16.83 -13.40 5.71
N HIS A 131 -16.94 -14.00 4.53
CA HIS A 131 -17.56 -15.31 4.32
C HIS A 131 -16.57 -16.31 3.69
N THR A 132 -15.59 -16.77 4.46
CA THR A 132 -14.49 -17.63 3.98
C THR A 132 -14.93 -19.01 3.47
N HIS A 133 -16.13 -19.47 3.83
CA HIS A 133 -16.74 -20.70 3.34
C HIS A 133 -17.28 -20.56 1.91
N VAL A 134 -17.53 -19.33 1.45
CA VAL A 134 -17.95 -19.07 0.07
C VAL A 134 -16.73 -19.19 -0.84
N LYS A 135 -16.77 -20.17 -1.73
CA LYS A 135 -15.70 -20.48 -2.67
C LYS A 135 -15.91 -19.78 -4.01
N ARG A 136 -17.16 -19.61 -4.44
CA ARG A 136 -17.51 -19.03 -5.74
C ARG A 136 -18.75 -18.15 -5.65
N ILE A 137 -18.79 -17.13 -6.50
CA ILE A 137 -19.98 -16.31 -6.73
C ILE A 137 -20.44 -16.52 -8.16
N LEU A 138 -21.70 -16.89 -8.34
CA LEU A 138 -22.33 -17.11 -9.64
C LEU A 138 -23.42 -16.08 -9.91
N LEU A 139 -23.56 -15.70 -11.16
CA LEU A 139 -24.68 -14.89 -11.64
C LEU A 139 -24.95 -15.18 -13.11
N ILE A 140 -26.12 -14.74 -13.58
CA ILE A 140 -26.45 -14.72 -15.00
C ILE A 140 -26.57 -13.28 -15.50
N ALA A 141 -26.13 -13.02 -16.73
CA ALA A 141 -26.24 -11.71 -17.36
C ALA A 141 -26.66 -11.80 -18.84
N LYS A 142 -27.42 -10.79 -19.30
CA LYS A 142 -27.68 -10.58 -20.73
C LYS A 142 -26.39 -10.20 -21.46
N ALA A 143 -26.29 -10.53 -22.74
CA ALA A 143 -25.10 -10.31 -23.56
C ALA A 143 -24.48 -8.91 -23.43
N HIS A 144 -25.31 -7.86 -23.44
CA HIS A 144 -24.86 -6.46 -23.35
C HIS A 144 -24.32 -6.05 -21.98
N LEU A 145 -24.53 -6.86 -20.93
CA LEU A 145 -24.00 -6.64 -19.57
C LEU A 145 -22.78 -7.51 -19.25
N VAL A 146 -22.45 -8.51 -20.08
CA VAL A 146 -21.30 -9.40 -19.84
C VAL A 146 -20.01 -8.62 -19.62
N LYS A 147 -19.74 -7.62 -20.47
CA LYS A 147 -18.54 -6.77 -20.33
C LYS A 147 -18.48 -6.07 -18.97
N PHE A 148 -19.61 -5.57 -18.46
CA PHE A 148 -19.68 -4.90 -17.18
C PHE A 148 -19.23 -5.82 -16.02
N TYR A 149 -19.68 -7.08 -16.03
CA TYR A 149 -19.31 -8.06 -15.02
C TYR A 149 -17.84 -8.52 -15.17
N VAL A 150 -17.36 -8.69 -16.41
CA VAL A 150 -15.95 -9.00 -16.67
C VAL A 150 -15.02 -7.89 -16.17
N ASP A 151 -15.37 -6.63 -16.39
CA ASP A 151 -14.63 -5.47 -15.86
C ASP A 151 -14.68 -5.39 -14.30
N CYS A 152 -15.56 -6.18 -13.67
CA CYS A 152 -15.68 -6.36 -12.22
C CYS A 152 -15.02 -7.64 -11.68
N GLY A 153 -14.30 -8.40 -12.52
CA GLY A 153 -13.52 -9.58 -12.11
C GLY A 153 -14.22 -10.92 -12.29
N TYR A 154 -15.38 -10.96 -12.95
CA TYR A 154 -16.06 -12.20 -13.30
C TYR A 154 -15.55 -12.78 -14.61
N VAL A 155 -15.66 -14.10 -14.77
CA VAL A 155 -15.33 -14.82 -16.00
C VAL A 155 -16.59 -15.48 -16.55
N VAL A 156 -16.80 -15.39 -17.87
CA VAL A 156 -17.91 -16.09 -18.54
C VAL A 156 -17.59 -17.58 -18.59
N THR A 157 -18.51 -18.40 -18.07
CA THR A 157 -18.32 -19.86 -18.05
C THR A 157 -19.00 -20.52 -19.26
N ARG A 158 -20.27 -20.18 -19.52
CA ARG A 158 -21.09 -20.75 -20.60
C ARG A 158 -22.33 -19.90 -20.87
N GLN A 159 -23.05 -20.24 -21.95
CA GLN A 159 -24.45 -19.82 -22.09
C GLN A 159 -25.30 -20.59 -21.05
N SER A 160 -26.16 -19.86 -20.35
CA SER A 160 -27.01 -20.40 -19.28
C SER A 160 -28.06 -21.37 -19.84
N PRO A 161 -28.27 -22.54 -19.21
CA PRO A 161 -29.41 -23.40 -19.50
C PRO A 161 -30.72 -22.85 -18.93
N VAL A 162 -30.66 -21.91 -17.98
CA VAL A 162 -31.83 -21.26 -17.39
C VAL A 162 -32.43 -20.29 -18.40
N VAL A 163 -33.69 -20.55 -18.78
CA VAL A 163 -34.47 -19.66 -19.64
C VAL A 163 -35.32 -18.76 -18.75
N HIS A 164 -34.95 -17.49 -18.67
CA HIS A 164 -35.73 -16.45 -17.99
C HIS A 164 -36.00 -15.32 -18.99
N GLY A 165 -37.25 -15.18 -19.42
CA GLY A 165 -37.60 -14.26 -20.52
C GLY A 165 -37.20 -14.77 -21.90
N THR A 166 -37.06 -13.85 -22.87
CA THR A 166 -36.94 -14.20 -24.31
C THR A 166 -35.49 -14.31 -24.80
N ASP A 167 -34.57 -13.59 -24.16
CA ASP A 167 -33.16 -13.50 -24.57
C ASP A 167 -32.28 -14.55 -23.88
N PRO A 168 -31.21 -15.04 -24.53
CA PRO A 168 -30.27 -15.95 -23.89
C PRO A 168 -29.44 -15.23 -22.81
N TRP A 169 -29.20 -15.95 -21.72
CA TRP A 169 -28.36 -15.50 -20.61
C TRP A 169 -26.99 -16.18 -20.65
N PHE A 170 -25.98 -15.54 -20.08
CA PHE A 170 -24.65 -16.10 -19.89
C PHE A 170 -24.40 -16.28 -18.40
N GLU A 171 -23.87 -17.44 -18.01
CA GLU A 171 -23.38 -17.66 -16.65
C GLU A 171 -21.99 -17.04 -16.49
N LEU A 172 -21.79 -16.37 -15.37
CA LEU A 172 -20.51 -15.80 -14.97
C LEU A 172 -20.14 -16.24 -13.56
N GLU A 173 -18.84 -16.44 -13.34
CA GLU A 173 -18.27 -16.90 -12.08
C GLU A 173 -17.16 -15.96 -11.59
N LEU A 174 -17.11 -15.75 -10.29
CA LEU A 174 -15.95 -15.20 -9.57
C LEU A 174 -15.44 -16.23 -8.57
N ASP A 175 -14.15 -16.54 -8.64
CA ASP A 175 -13.45 -17.42 -7.70
C ASP A 175 -13.03 -16.64 -6.45
N CYS A 176 -13.74 -16.87 -5.34
CA CYS A 176 -13.46 -16.22 -4.06
C CYS A 176 -12.17 -16.73 -3.41
N GLU A 177 -11.75 -17.96 -3.69
CA GLU A 177 -10.50 -18.50 -3.16
C GLU A 177 -9.31 -17.83 -3.84
N ALA A 178 -9.35 -17.68 -5.17
CA ALA A 178 -8.37 -16.89 -5.91
C ALA A 178 -8.40 -15.41 -5.53
N ALA A 179 -9.58 -14.80 -5.40
CA ALA A 179 -9.73 -13.38 -5.02
C ALA A 179 -9.23 -13.08 -3.60
N ARG A 180 -9.20 -14.08 -2.71
CA ARG A 180 -8.63 -13.96 -1.34
C ARG A 180 -7.11 -14.02 -1.30
N ARG A 181 -6.45 -14.49 -2.36
CA ARG A 181 -4.99 -14.61 -2.40
C ARG A 181 -4.36 -13.21 -2.36
N PRO A 182 -3.46 -12.93 -1.40
CA PRO A 182 -2.80 -11.63 -1.33
C PRO A 182 -2.01 -11.34 -2.60
N VAL A 183 -2.15 -10.12 -3.10
CA VAL A 183 -1.33 -9.62 -4.21
C VAL A 183 0.05 -9.29 -3.66
N ILE A 184 1.10 -9.73 -4.36
CA ILE A 184 2.48 -9.37 -4.07
C ILE A 184 3.08 -8.61 -5.25
N VAL A 185 3.66 -7.45 -4.97
CA VAL A 185 4.34 -6.59 -5.94
C VAL A 185 5.78 -6.42 -5.48
N GLN A 186 6.74 -6.69 -6.36
CA GLN A 186 8.14 -6.37 -6.10
C GLN A 186 8.47 -5.04 -6.74
N VAL A 187 9.00 -4.12 -5.94
CA VAL A 187 9.40 -2.78 -6.34
C VAL A 187 10.90 -2.65 -6.10
N ASP A 188 11.60 -2.04 -7.04
CA ASP A 188 12.94 -1.51 -6.77
C ASP A 188 12.79 -0.02 -6.44
N ALA A 189 13.06 0.33 -5.19
CA ALA A 189 13.00 1.71 -4.70
C ALA A 189 14.28 2.49 -5.04
N PHE A 190 14.15 3.80 -5.17
CA PHE A 190 15.22 4.76 -5.49
C PHE A 190 15.89 4.55 -6.86
N THR A 191 15.14 4.04 -7.82
CA THR A 191 15.61 3.84 -9.20
C THR A 191 14.48 4.08 -10.19
N GLU A 192 14.84 4.47 -11.42
CA GLU A 192 13.96 4.49 -12.59
C GLU A 192 14.13 3.21 -13.44
N GLU A 193 15.24 2.49 -13.24
CA GLU A 193 15.55 1.27 -13.99
C GLU A 193 15.38 0.02 -13.12
N ALA A 194 14.74 -1.00 -13.68
CA ALA A 194 14.60 -2.29 -13.02
C ALA A 194 15.98 -2.90 -12.73
N PHE A 195 16.08 -3.58 -11.59
CA PHE A 195 17.26 -4.28 -11.08
C PHE A 195 18.44 -3.39 -10.64
N GLN A 196 18.21 -2.09 -10.45
CA GLN A 196 19.25 -1.13 -10.03
C GLN A 196 19.01 -0.51 -8.65
N GLY A 197 17.80 -0.64 -8.08
CA GLY A 197 17.41 -0.04 -6.81
C GLY A 197 17.37 -1.03 -5.65
N VAL A 198 16.71 -0.63 -4.56
CA VAL A 198 16.51 -1.48 -3.38
C VAL A 198 15.29 -2.37 -3.59
N PRO A 199 15.44 -3.70 -3.70
CA PRO A 199 14.31 -4.58 -3.94
C PRO A 199 13.48 -4.77 -2.66
N VAL A 200 12.19 -4.51 -2.76
CA VAL A 200 11.19 -4.64 -1.70
C VAL A 200 10.02 -5.46 -2.20
N ALA A 201 9.59 -6.44 -1.41
CA ALA A 201 8.33 -7.13 -1.63
C ALA A 201 7.21 -6.39 -0.89
N VAL A 202 6.13 -6.07 -1.57
CA VAL A 202 4.94 -5.46 -0.99
C VAL A 202 3.77 -6.40 -1.12
N VAL A 203 3.18 -6.81 0.01
CA VAL A 203 2.01 -7.68 0.06
C VAL A 203 0.78 -6.84 0.40
N LEU A 204 -0.16 -6.77 -0.54
CA LEU A 204 -1.38 -5.99 -0.42
C LEU A 204 -2.50 -6.87 0.14
N LEU A 205 -2.97 -6.52 1.34
CA LEU A 205 -4.04 -7.21 2.03
C LEU A 205 -5.39 -6.57 1.71
N SER A 206 -6.39 -7.40 1.43
CA SER A 206 -7.74 -6.96 1.07
C SER A 206 -8.58 -6.52 2.28
N SER A 207 -8.18 -6.84 3.51
CA SER A 207 -8.95 -6.51 4.71
C SER A 207 -8.06 -6.20 5.91
N ALA A 208 -8.40 -5.12 6.61
CA ALA A 208 -7.83 -4.75 7.91
C ALA A 208 -7.99 -5.87 8.95
N ASN A 209 -9.08 -6.63 8.88
CA ASN A 209 -9.36 -7.68 9.85
C ASN A 209 -8.31 -8.78 9.83
N ILE A 210 -7.68 -9.02 8.68
CA ILE A 210 -6.67 -10.05 8.53
C ILE A 210 -5.32 -9.57 9.07
N TYR A 211 -4.98 -8.30 8.81
CA TYR A 211 -3.73 -7.68 9.26
C TYR A 211 -3.57 -7.65 10.79
N HIS A 212 -4.68 -7.44 11.51
CA HIS A 212 -4.68 -7.30 12.97
C HIS A 212 -4.86 -8.63 13.73
N LYS A 213 -4.85 -9.79 13.05
CA LYS A 213 -4.88 -11.10 13.72
C LYS A 213 -3.50 -11.47 14.28
N ASP A 214 -3.45 -12.04 15.48
CA ASP A 214 -2.20 -12.55 16.06
C ASP A 214 -1.58 -13.67 15.21
N SER A 215 -2.42 -14.54 14.63
CA SER A 215 -1.99 -15.62 13.72
C SER A 215 -1.33 -15.12 12.43
N ALA A 216 -1.50 -13.83 12.08
CA ALA A 216 -0.93 -13.27 10.87
C ALA A 216 0.58 -13.02 11.00
N LEU A 217 1.12 -12.79 12.20
CA LEU A 217 2.54 -12.44 12.40
C LEU A 217 3.49 -13.55 11.93
N ASP A 218 3.24 -14.80 12.35
CA ASP A 218 4.05 -15.95 11.94
C ASP A 218 3.97 -16.18 10.43
N TRP A 219 2.80 -15.97 9.83
CA TRP A 219 2.63 -16.06 8.39
C TRP A 219 3.41 -14.96 7.66
N MET A 220 3.32 -13.70 8.12
CA MET A 220 4.05 -12.57 7.55
C MET A 220 5.57 -12.80 7.60
N GLN A 221 6.09 -13.28 8.73
CA GLN A 221 7.50 -13.62 8.88
C GLN A 221 7.93 -14.75 7.93
N ARG A 222 7.12 -15.80 7.77
CA ARG A 222 7.40 -16.87 6.80
C ARG A 222 7.43 -16.37 5.36
N VAL A 223 6.52 -15.47 5.00
CA VAL A 223 6.53 -14.83 3.68
C VAL A 223 7.80 -14.00 3.49
N ALA A 224 8.25 -13.27 4.51
CA ALA A 224 9.50 -12.51 4.45
C ALA A 224 10.76 -13.39 4.33
N VAL A 225 10.75 -14.58 4.98
CA VAL A 225 11.79 -15.60 4.80
C VAL A 225 11.81 -16.11 3.35
N GLU A 226 10.62 -16.40 2.79
CA GLU A 226 10.49 -16.94 1.43
C GLU A 226 10.91 -15.93 0.34
N THR A 227 10.54 -14.65 0.50
CA THR A 227 10.94 -13.60 -0.46
C THR A 227 12.45 -13.33 -0.40
N ASN A 228 13.05 -13.43 0.79
CA ASN A 228 14.48 -13.22 1.03
C ASN A 228 15.02 -11.91 0.43
N LEU A 229 14.21 -10.84 0.49
CA LEU A 229 14.58 -9.49 0.06
C LEU A 229 15.01 -8.63 1.25
N CYS A 230 15.45 -7.39 0.99
CA CYS A 230 15.80 -6.42 2.03
C CYS A 230 14.68 -6.26 3.06
N GLU A 231 13.46 -6.03 2.57
CA GLU A 231 12.25 -6.02 3.38
C GLU A 231 11.06 -6.60 2.61
N THR A 232 10.14 -7.19 3.37
CA THR A 232 8.78 -7.50 2.92
C THR A 232 7.78 -6.69 3.73
N THR A 233 7.03 -5.83 3.06
CA THR A 233 6.08 -4.89 3.66
C THR A 233 4.66 -5.32 3.39
N PHE A 234 3.87 -5.46 4.44
CA PHE A 234 2.45 -5.78 4.40
C PHE A 234 1.64 -4.49 4.55
N VAL A 235 0.70 -4.29 3.63
CA VAL A 235 -0.13 -3.08 3.54
C VAL A 235 -1.59 -3.48 3.66
N ALA A 236 -2.30 -2.90 4.62
CA ALA A 236 -3.73 -3.13 4.81
C ALA A 236 -4.50 -1.81 4.89
N PRO A 237 -5.70 -1.70 4.32
CA PRO A 237 -6.55 -0.52 4.51
C PRO A 237 -6.91 -0.38 5.99
N ARG A 238 -7.01 0.85 6.50
CA ARG A 238 -7.40 1.09 7.90
C ARG A 238 -8.91 0.86 8.10
N ARG A 239 -9.31 0.25 9.24
CA ARG A 239 -10.73 0.00 9.57
C ARG A 239 -11.56 1.30 9.56
N GLY A 240 -12.77 1.25 9.01
CA GLY A 240 -13.74 2.35 9.05
C GLY A 240 -13.62 3.38 7.92
N LEU A 241 -12.69 3.20 6.97
CA LEU A 241 -12.48 4.10 5.84
C LEU A 241 -12.43 3.33 4.52
N PHE A 242 -13.48 2.56 4.22
CA PHE A 242 -13.68 2.08 2.86
C PHE A 242 -14.35 3.19 2.06
N LYS A 243 -13.52 3.86 1.23
CA LYS A 243 -13.94 4.76 0.16
C LYS A 243 -14.65 6.02 0.59
N THR A 244 -13.90 7.10 0.54
CA THR A 244 -14.45 8.39 0.13
C THR A 244 -13.69 8.83 -1.11
N ASN A 245 -14.28 9.73 -1.88
CA ASN A 245 -13.59 10.64 -2.79
C ASN A 245 -12.65 11.60 -2.03
N SER A 246 -12.20 11.22 -0.83
CA SER A 246 -11.27 11.99 0.00
C SER A 246 -9.94 11.99 -0.71
N ALA A 247 -9.38 13.18 -0.84
CA ALA A 247 -8.00 13.36 -1.22
C ALA A 247 -7.03 12.62 -0.28
N LEU A 248 -7.47 12.12 0.89
CA LEU A 248 -6.64 11.36 1.82
C LEU A 248 -7.18 9.94 2.05
N VAL A 249 -6.31 8.94 1.89
CA VAL A 249 -6.57 7.53 2.21
C VAL A 249 -5.54 6.99 3.21
N GLU A 250 -5.98 6.09 4.10
CA GLU A 250 -5.15 5.60 5.20
C GLU A 250 -4.91 4.08 5.15
N TYR A 251 -3.67 3.69 5.41
CA TYR A 251 -3.21 2.30 5.41
C TYR A 251 -2.34 1.99 6.64
N ASP A 252 -2.44 0.76 7.14
CA ASP A 252 -1.54 0.21 8.16
C ASP A 252 -0.38 -0.54 7.49
N LEU A 253 0.86 -0.31 7.95
CA LEU A 253 2.10 -0.91 7.45
C LEU A 253 2.85 -1.71 8.52
N ARG A 254 3.31 -2.89 8.12
CA ARG A 254 4.26 -3.74 8.86
C ARG A 254 5.37 -4.19 7.91
N SER A 255 6.62 -4.10 8.34
CA SER A 255 7.77 -4.60 7.59
C SER A 255 8.46 -5.74 8.33
N PHE A 256 9.01 -6.67 7.55
CA PHE A 256 9.79 -7.78 8.04
C PHE A 256 11.03 -7.93 7.19
N THR A 257 12.17 -8.14 7.83
CA THR A 257 13.33 -8.78 7.21
C THR A 257 13.14 -10.30 7.27
N PRO A 258 13.96 -11.11 6.58
CA PRO A 258 13.93 -12.56 6.76
C PRO A 258 14.17 -13.03 8.20
N GLY A 259 14.82 -12.20 9.04
CA GLY A 259 15.13 -12.56 10.42
C GLY A 259 14.11 -12.10 11.47
N THR A 260 13.46 -10.96 11.27
CA THR A 260 12.56 -10.37 12.27
C THR A 260 11.65 -9.30 11.69
N GLN A 261 10.57 -9.00 12.39
CA GLN A 261 9.80 -7.77 12.23
C GLN A 261 10.69 -6.55 12.48
N VAL A 262 10.53 -5.53 11.65
CA VAL A 262 11.23 -4.24 11.74
C VAL A 262 10.24 -3.09 11.52
N GLU A 263 10.63 -1.90 11.96
CA GLU A 263 9.90 -0.69 11.61
C GLU A 263 10.05 -0.42 10.10
N PRO A 264 8.98 -0.06 9.37
CA PRO A 264 9.07 0.19 7.94
C PRO A 264 10.09 1.28 7.60
N SER A 265 11.05 0.92 6.76
CA SER A 265 12.03 1.85 6.20
C SER A 265 11.43 2.80 5.16
N VAL A 266 12.19 3.80 4.74
CA VAL A 266 11.75 4.76 3.70
C VAL A 266 11.48 4.04 2.37
N TYR A 267 12.36 3.11 1.96
CA TYR A 267 12.15 2.34 0.72
C TYR A 267 10.93 1.44 0.82
N ALA A 268 10.61 0.90 2.00
CA ALA A 268 9.38 0.14 2.22
C ALA A 268 8.13 1.00 2.04
N VAL A 269 8.11 2.21 2.61
CA VAL A 269 6.98 3.14 2.47
C VAL A 269 6.82 3.61 1.02
N LEU A 270 7.92 3.97 0.36
CA LEU A 270 7.96 4.29 -1.08
C LEU A 270 7.37 3.16 -1.93
N SER A 271 7.85 1.93 -1.68
CA SER A 271 7.42 0.74 -2.40
C SER A 271 5.94 0.45 -2.16
N ALA A 272 5.46 0.63 -0.93
CA ALA A 272 4.05 0.47 -0.58
C ALA A 272 3.15 1.43 -1.36
N ALA A 273 3.52 2.71 -1.43
CA ALA A 273 2.78 3.71 -2.20
C ALA A 273 2.76 3.37 -3.70
N LEU A 274 3.89 2.97 -4.28
CA LEU A 274 3.96 2.59 -5.68
C LEU A 274 3.15 1.32 -5.98
N ALA A 275 3.20 0.31 -5.10
CA ALA A 275 2.41 -0.91 -5.26
C ALA A 275 0.90 -0.67 -5.15
N LEU A 276 0.46 0.26 -4.29
CA LEU A 276 -0.94 0.67 -4.22
C LEU A 276 -1.39 1.38 -5.51
N LEU A 277 -0.54 2.25 -6.07
CA LEU A 277 -0.81 2.93 -7.33
C LEU A 277 -0.87 1.93 -8.51
N ASP A 278 0.12 1.04 -8.59
CA ASP A 278 0.24 0.01 -9.62
C ASP A 278 -0.95 -0.95 -9.64
N SER A 279 -1.42 -1.34 -8.44
CA SER A 279 -2.61 -2.19 -8.29
C SER A 279 -3.93 -1.43 -8.43
N THR A 280 -3.90 -0.15 -8.82
CA THR A 280 -5.08 0.72 -8.98
C THR A 280 -5.92 0.88 -7.71
N ARG A 281 -5.32 0.64 -6.53
CA ARG A 281 -5.98 0.83 -5.23
C ARG A 281 -6.01 2.30 -4.82
N VAL A 282 -5.13 3.12 -5.39
CA VAL A 282 -5.09 4.58 -5.23
C VAL A 282 -4.77 5.26 -6.57
N THR A 283 -5.03 6.56 -6.65
CA THR A 283 -4.67 7.40 -7.80
C THR A 283 -3.63 8.45 -7.42
N THR A 284 -2.97 9.03 -8.41
CA THR A 284 -1.98 10.11 -8.20
C THR A 284 -2.57 11.40 -7.63
N SER A 285 -3.90 11.57 -7.68
CA SER A 285 -4.61 12.68 -7.05
C SER A 285 -4.87 12.49 -5.56
N GLN A 286 -4.61 11.30 -5.02
CA GLN A 286 -4.79 10.98 -3.61
C GLN A 286 -3.46 11.11 -2.84
N SER A 287 -3.55 11.70 -1.66
CA SER A 287 -2.58 11.62 -0.59
C SER A 287 -2.80 10.35 0.23
N LEU A 288 -1.69 9.76 0.68
CA LEU A 288 -1.63 8.56 1.48
C LEU A 288 -1.16 8.91 2.90
N ARG A 289 -1.79 8.34 3.91
CA ARG A 289 -1.27 8.33 5.27
C ARG A 289 -1.02 6.89 5.72
N PHE A 290 0.22 6.58 6.02
CA PHE A 290 0.64 5.26 6.47
C PHE A 290 0.81 5.24 7.99
N HIS A 291 0.22 4.25 8.65
CA HIS A 291 0.33 4.03 10.09
C HIS A 291 1.23 2.83 10.34
N THR A 292 2.32 3.05 11.05
CA THR A 292 3.34 2.04 11.32
C THR A 292 3.13 1.37 12.68
N THR A 293 3.90 0.31 12.94
CA THR A 293 3.88 -0.42 14.21
C THR A 293 4.27 0.40 15.42
N SER A 294 5.12 1.41 15.25
CA SER A 294 5.47 2.37 16.30
C SER A 294 4.38 3.42 16.56
N ARG A 295 3.21 3.30 15.91
CA ARG A 295 2.12 4.29 15.87
C ARG A 295 2.51 5.64 15.23
N ARG A 296 3.61 5.67 14.46
CA ARG A 296 3.96 6.85 13.67
C ARG A 296 3.11 6.90 12.41
N ALA A 297 2.54 8.07 12.14
CA ALA A 297 1.92 8.38 10.86
C ALA A 297 2.99 8.92 9.91
N VAL A 298 3.06 8.38 8.70
CA VAL A 298 3.91 8.89 7.62
C VAL A 298 3.01 9.39 6.50
N HIS A 299 3.20 10.65 6.13
CA HIS A 299 2.45 11.30 5.06
C HIS A 299 3.18 11.12 3.73
N CYS A 300 2.48 10.57 2.74
CA CYS A 300 3.02 10.35 1.40
C CYS A 300 2.06 10.92 0.36
N HIS A 301 2.58 11.60 -0.65
CA HIS A 301 1.79 12.07 -1.78
C HIS A 301 2.55 11.83 -3.09
N PHE A 302 1.81 11.75 -4.19
CA PHE A 302 2.39 11.54 -5.50
C PHE A 302 2.63 12.88 -6.19
N ASN A 303 3.80 13.03 -6.80
CA ASN A 303 4.07 14.14 -7.71
C ASN A 303 4.29 13.57 -9.12
N VAL A 304 3.33 13.82 -10.01
CA VAL A 304 3.43 13.36 -11.40
C VAL A 304 4.33 14.33 -12.16
N GLN A 305 5.49 13.87 -12.59
CA GLN A 305 6.34 14.65 -13.48
C GLN A 305 5.81 14.57 -14.92
N CYS A 306 6.27 15.47 -15.79
CA CYS A 306 5.72 15.75 -17.13
C CYS A 306 5.64 14.56 -18.11
N ASN A 307 6.07 13.36 -17.71
CA ASN A 307 5.89 12.11 -18.43
C ASN A 307 5.09 11.13 -17.55
N ILE A 308 3.97 10.63 -18.07
CA ILE A 308 2.93 9.88 -17.32
C ILE A 308 3.49 8.58 -16.71
N ASP A 309 4.59 8.06 -17.28
CA ASP A 309 5.22 6.80 -16.87
C ASP A 309 6.22 6.95 -15.71
N ASN A 310 6.64 8.17 -15.37
CA ASN A 310 7.62 8.44 -14.31
C ASN A 310 6.97 9.18 -13.14
N VAL A 311 6.51 8.41 -12.15
CA VAL A 311 5.94 8.96 -10.91
C VAL A 311 7.05 9.24 -9.91
N LEU A 312 7.16 10.50 -9.46
CA LEU A 312 8.01 10.86 -8.34
C LEU A 312 7.20 10.73 -7.05
N LEU A 313 7.64 9.85 -6.16
CA LEU A 313 7.01 9.69 -4.85
C LEU A 313 7.59 10.72 -3.88
N VAL A 314 6.72 11.41 -3.15
CA VAL A 314 7.10 12.43 -2.18
C VAL A 314 6.62 12.02 -0.80
N LEU A 315 7.55 11.88 0.13
CA LEU A 315 7.30 11.54 1.52
C LEU A 315 7.58 12.77 2.37
N ASP A 316 6.55 13.23 3.06
CA ASP A 316 6.67 14.23 4.10
C ASP A 316 6.80 13.47 5.42
N VAL A 317 7.97 13.59 6.04
CA VAL A 317 8.25 12.99 7.34
C VAL A 317 8.01 14.07 8.39
N ASP A 318 6.94 13.89 9.17
CA ASP A 318 6.61 14.77 10.27
C ASP A 318 7.74 14.75 11.32
N SER A 319 8.18 15.93 11.74
CA SER A 319 9.15 16.10 12.81
C SER A 319 8.49 15.95 14.17
N GLU A 320 8.14 14.72 14.57
CA GLU A 320 7.91 14.45 15.99
C GLU A 320 9.23 14.33 16.77
N LEU A 321 10.36 14.28 16.06
CA LEU A 321 11.67 14.28 16.67
C LEU A 321 12.18 15.72 16.71
N ASP A 322 12.26 16.28 17.91
CA ASP A 322 13.11 17.44 18.20
C ASP A 322 14.56 16.95 18.01
N VAL A 323 15.06 17.06 16.79
CA VAL A 323 16.39 16.58 16.44
C VAL A 323 17.40 17.65 16.81
N ASP A 324 17.67 17.76 18.12
CA ASP A 324 18.78 18.55 18.61
C ASP A 324 20.09 17.92 18.14
N CYS A 325 20.77 18.63 17.25
CA CYS A 325 22.12 18.30 16.83
C CYS A 325 23.08 18.84 17.89
N THR A 326 23.78 17.95 18.59
CA THR A 326 24.78 18.36 19.59
C THR A 326 26.17 17.98 19.12
N ASP A 327 27.12 18.90 19.31
CA ASP A 327 28.52 18.68 18.96
C ASP A 327 29.09 17.52 19.79
N ALA A 328 29.69 16.54 19.11
CA ALA A 328 30.40 15.48 19.82
C ALA A 328 31.71 16.03 20.42
N ASN A 329 32.03 15.59 21.64
CA ASN A 329 33.27 16.01 22.29
C ASN A 329 34.53 15.51 21.52
N VAL A 330 35.67 16.15 21.78
CA VAL A 330 36.95 15.84 21.09
C VAL A 330 37.38 14.37 21.26
N ALA A 331 37.02 13.72 22.37
CA ALA A 331 37.31 12.31 22.60
C ALA A 331 36.49 11.39 21.66
N ALA A 332 35.21 11.72 21.44
CA ALA A 332 34.34 11.02 20.50
C ALA A 332 34.84 11.16 19.06
N GLN A 333 35.31 12.34 18.64
CA GLN A 333 35.89 12.55 17.31
C GLN A 333 37.09 11.63 17.04
N ARG A 334 38.00 11.46 18.01
CA ARG A 334 39.14 10.54 17.87
C ARG A 334 38.71 9.08 17.83
N ALA A 335 37.75 8.70 18.67
CA ALA A 335 37.21 7.34 18.68
C ALA A 335 36.56 6.99 17.34
N VAL A 336 35.78 7.92 16.77
CA VAL A 336 35.16 7.78 15.45
C VAL A 336 36.21 7.69 14.34
N ALA A 337 37.23 8.57 14.34
CA ALA A 337 38.30 8.51 13.34
C ALA A 337 39.03 7.15 13.34
N SER A 338 39.35 6.64 14.54
CA SER A 338 39.93 5.30 14.72
C SER A 338 39.01 4.21 14.19
N ALA A 339 37.72 4.26 14.56
CA ALA A 339 36.74 3.27 14.16
C ALA A 339 36.45 3.29 12.65
N LEU A 340 36.52 4.45 11.99
CA LEU A 340 36.38 4.58 10.53
C LEU A 340 37.70 4.32 9.77
N ARG A 341 38.82 4.16 10.50
CA ARG A 341 40.19 4.02 9.98
C ARG A 341 40.62 5.17 9.06
N VAL A 342 40.28 6.39 9.46
CA VAL A 342 40.67 7.62 8.76
C VAL A 342 41.55 8.49 9.67
N SER A 343 42.30 9.42 9.07
CA SER A 343 43.04 10.42 9.83
C SER A 343 42.07 11.28 10.67
N PRO A 344 42.37 11.63 11.94
CA PRO A 344 41.55 12.55 12.71
C PRO A 344 41.33 13.91 12.01
N HIS A 345 42.28 14.36 11.18
CA HIS A 345 42.15 15.59 10.39
C HIS A 345 41.19 15.47 9.21
N ALA A 346 40.80 14.23 8.85
CA ALA A 346 39.80 13.99 7.83
C ALA A 346 38.37 14.05 8.38
N ILE A 347 38.20 14.04 9.70
CA ILE A 347 36.91 14.31 10.34
C ILE A 347 36.71 15.82 10.31
N VAL A 348 35.68 16.27 9.58
CA VAL A 348 35.31 17.68 9.47
C VAL A 348 34.35 18.05 10.59
N ASP A 349 33.41 17.16 10.90
CA ASP A 349 32.36 17.41 11.88
C ASP A 349 31.77 16.10 12.41
N VAL A 350 31.27 16.11 13.64
CA VAL A 350 30.60 14.97 14.27
C VAL A 350 29.44 15.48 15.11
N GLN A 351 28.22 15.07 14.75
CA GLN A 351 27.00 15.47 15.44
C GLN A 351 26.22 14.24 15.91
N HIS A 352 25.72 14.31 17.14
CA HIS A 352 24.70 13.38 17.61
C HIS A 352 23.34 13.81 17.07
N VAL A 353 22.61 12.85 16.50
CA VAL A 353 21.32 13.10 15.86
C VAL A 353 20.31 12.07 16.35
N ALA A 354 19.50 12.46 17.34
CA ALA A 354 18.66 11.54 18.12
C ALA A 354 19.49 10.36 18.68
N THR A 355 19.29 9.15 18.15
CA THR A 355 20.04 7.93 18.55
C THR A 355 21.20 7.58 17.63
N ASP A 356 21.42 8.38 16.58
CA ASP A 356 22.42 8.14 15.54
C ASP A 356 23.59 9.12 15.66
N LEU A 357 24.68 8.82 14.95
CA LEU A 357 25.85 9.67 14.84
C LEU A 357 26.09 10.09 13.39
N LEU A 358 26.03 11.38 13.09
CA LEU A 358 26.37 11.93 11.78
C LEU A 358 27.83 12.37 11.77
N VAL A 359 28.62 11.83 10.84
CA VAL A 359 30.06 12.06 10.75
C VAL A 359 30.37 12.64 9.38
N ARG A 360 30.71 13.92 9.33
CA ARG A 360 31.18 14.54 8.08
C ARG A 360 32.68 14.31 7.93
N VAL A 361 33.08 13.73 6.81
CA VAL A 361 34.48 13.52 6.45
C VAL A 361 34.86 14.30 5.20
N THR A 362 36.16 14.43 4.94
CA THR A 362 36.63 14.97 3.67
C THR A 362 36.24 14.04 2.50
N PRO A 363 35.99 14.57 1.29
CA PRO A 363 35.67 13.74 0.13
C PRO A 363 36.72 12.65 -0.16
N ALA A 364 38.01 12.97 0.04
CA ALA A 364 39.10 12.01 -0.13
C ALA A 364 39.04 10.85 0.88
N ALA A 365 38.69 11.13 2.14
CA ALA A 365 38.57 10.09 3.16
C ALA A 365 37.29 9.26 3.01
N PHE A 366 36.21 9.83 2.46
CA PHE A 366 34.97 9.10 2.19
C PHE A 366 35.20 7.91 1.25
N VAL A 367 36.01 8.10 0.20
CA VAL A 367 36.31 7.06 -0.80
C VAL A 367 37.18 5.94 -0.23
N THR A 368 37.96 6.21 0.82
CA THR A 368 38.90 5.25 1.43
C THR A 368 38.40 4.67 2.76
N LEU A 369 37.13 4.88 3.11
CA LEU A 369 36.53 4.38 4.35
C LEU A 369 36.81 2.88 4.51
N ALA A 370 37.18 2.45 5.72
CA ALA A 370 37.32 1.04 6.04
C ALA A 370 36.82 0.77 7.46
N PRO A 371 35.49 0.84 7.70
CA PRO A 371 34.95 0.87 9.05
C PRO A 371 35.22 -0.41 9.84
N ASP A 372 35.70 -0.26 11.07
CA ASP A 372 35.87 -1.31 12.05
C ASP A 372 34.61 -1.42 12.92
N VAL A 373 33.68 -2.29 12.51
CA VAL A 373 32.40 -2.48 13.20
C VAL A 373 32.58 -2.83 14.67
N LYS A 374 33.63 -3.58 15.03
CA LYS A 374 33.89 -3.95 16.44
C LYS A 374 34.15 -2.71 17.28
N GLN A 375 34.88 -1.73 16.75
CA GLN A 375 35.08 -0.45 17.43
C GLN A 375 33.80 0.39 17.44
N LEU A 376 33.06 0.45 16.33
CA LEU A 376 31.82 1.23 16.24
C LEU A 376 30.73 0.78 17.23
N VAL A 377 30.65 -0.51 17.57
CA VAL A 377 29.72 -1.03 18.59
C VAL A 377 29.88 -0.33 19.95
N HIS A 378 31.11 0.08 20.30
CA HIS A 378 31.43 0.73 21.56
C HIS A 378 30.97 2.19 21.63
N LEU A 379 30.61 2.80 20.49
CA LEU A 379 30.07 4.17 20.46
C LEU A 379 28.66 4.28 21.04
N ASN A 380 27.99 3.15 21.30
CA ASN A 380 26.65 3.08 21.89
C ASN A 380 25.58 3.91 21.16
N VAL A 381 25.69 4.00 19.83
CA VAL A 381 24.70 4.61 18.94
C VAL A 381 23.97 3.53 18.14
N ARG A 382 22.80 3.89 17.61
CA ARG A 382 22.01 3.01 16.73
C ARG A 382 22.67 2.89 15.37
N ASP A 383 22.79 4.01 14.65
CA ASP A 383 23.46 4.08 13.35
C ASP A 383 24.61 5.11 13.34
N VAL A 384 25.62 4.86 12.51
CA VAL A 384 26.67 5.82 12.16
C VAL A 384 26.50 6.19 10.69
N VAL A 385 26.15 7.45 10.44
CA VAL A 385 25.93 8.02 9.12
C VAL A 385 27.16 8.83 8.72
N VAL A 386 28.04 8.25 7.91
CA VAL A 386 29.21 8.94 7.38
C VAL A 386 28.81 9.70 6.11
N THR A 387 29.22 10.95 5.96
CA THR A 387 28.84 11.79 4.81
C THR A 387 29.95 12.72 4.34
N ALA A 388 29.94 13.05 3.05
CA ALA A 388 30.84 14.03 2.45
C ALA A 388 30.16 14.74 1.27
N ALA A 389 30.62 15.94 0.93
CA ALA A 389 30.20 16.59 -0.30
C ALA A 389 30.78 15.83 -1.51
N ALA A 390 29.96 15.62 -2.55
CA ALA A 390 30.48 15.06 -3.79
C ALA A 390 31.48 16.04 -4.43
N PRO A 391 32.54 15.55 -5.10
CA PRO A 391 33.42 16.39 -5.91
C PRO A 391 32.58 17.17 -6.94
N ARG A 392 32.73 18.50 -7.01
CA ARG A 392 32.02 19.30 -8.01
C ARG A 392 32.62 19.02 -9.38
N ASP A 393 31.78 18.52 -10.30
CA ASP A 393 32.13 18.55 -11.73
C ASP A 393 32.01 20.00 -12.22
N ASN A 394 33.08 20.57 -12.76
CA ASN A 394 33.17 21.97 -13.20
C ASN A 394 32.21 22.35 -14.36
N ARG A 395 31.26 21.48 -14.74
CA ARG A 395 30.39 21.64 -15.91
C ARG A 395 28.92 21.93 -15.60
N SER A 396 28.50 21.93 -14.33
CA SER A 396 27.08 22.14 -13.98
C SER A 396 26.88 23.47 -13.25
N ALA A 397 26.12 24.36 -13.89
CA ALA A 397 25.75 25.69 -13.42
C ALA A 397 24.99 25.66 -12.07
N SER A 398 24.98 26.83 -11.41
CA SER A 398 24.58 27.11 -10.01
C SER A 398 23.11 26.87 -9.62
N THR A 399 22.36 26.05 -10.37
CA THR A 399 20.92 25.82 -10.16
C THR A 399 20.60 24.37 -9.75
N VAL A 400 21.58 23.47 -9.78
CA VAL A 400 21.40 22.05 -9.42
C VAL A 400 21.69 21.84 -7.93
N ALA A 401 20.81 21.11 -7.23
CA ALA A 401 21.00 20.74 -5.83
C ALA A 401 22.35 20.05 -5.63
N THR A 402 23.10 20.43 -4.59
CA THR A 402 24.41 19.84 -4.31
C THR A 402 24.26 18.36 -4.00
N VAL A 403 25.08 17.52 -4.65
CA VAL A 403 25.15 16.09 -4.36
C VAL A 403 26.02 15.87 -3.12
N ILE A 404 25.50 15.11 -2.17
CA ILE A 404 26.24 14.62 -1.01
C ILE A 404 26.30 13.10 -1.07
N HIS A 405 27.43 12.52 -0.68
CA HIS A 405 27.54 11.09 -0.48
C HIS A 405 27.22 10.73 0.97
N CYS A 406 26.58 9.59 1.17
CA CYS A 406 26.40 9.01 2.49
C CYS A 406 26.69 7.51 2.53
N HIS A 407 27.04 7.03 3.72
CA HIS A 407 27.27 5.64 4.03
C HIS A 407 26.76 5.37 5.44
N CYS A 408 25.75 4.49 5.57
CA CYS A 408 25.15 4.15 6.85
C CYS A 408 25.67 2.81 7.34
N ILE A 409 26.04 2.78 8.62
CA ILE A 409 26.58 1.60 9.30
C ILE A 409 25.73 1.39 10.54
N ALA A 410 25.14 0.20 10.68
CA ALA A 410 24.35 -0.19 11.84
C ALA A 410 25.19 -1.13 12.73
N PRO A 411 25.97 -0.62 13.71
CA PRO A 411 27.02 -1.42 14.35
C PRO A 411 26.46 -2.58 15.17
N ARG A 412 25.23 -2.43 15.67
CA ARG A 412 24.56 -3.39 16.56
C ARG A 412 23.59 -4.31 15.85
N ASP A 413 23.34 -4.09 14.56
CA ASP A 413 22.44 -4.95 13.82
C ASP A 413 23.12 -6.30 13.54
N LYS A 414 22.49 -7.38 14.03
CA LYS A 414 22.93 -8.76 13.89
C LYS A 414 22.23 -9.48 12.73
N SER A 415 21.39 -8.78 11.97
CA SER A 415 20.62 -9.34 10.84
C SER A 415 21.51 -9.92 9.72
N SER A 416 22.75 -9.44 9.58
CA SER A 416 23.72 -10.00 8.62
C SER A 416 24.62 -11.05 9.28
N SER A 417 24.52 -12.31 8.83
CA SER A 417 25.31 -13.45 9.31
C SER A 417 26.79 -13.45 8.86
N SER A 418 27.27 -12.39 8.21
CA SER A 418 28.65 -12.27 7.72
C SER A 418 29.43 -11.19 8.46
N SER A 419 30.56 -11.56 9.07
CA SER A 419 31.43 -10.76 9.95
C SER A 419 32.24 -9.64 9.28
N SER A 420 31.73 -9.00 8.24
CA SER A 420 32.38 -7.85 7.60
C SER A 420 31.32 -6.80 7.29
N THR A 421 31.41 -5.64 7.95
CA THR A 421 30.66 -4.38 7.74
C THR A 421 29.14 -4.52 7.57
N THR A 422 28.36 -4.27 8.63
CA THR A 422 26.89 -4.16 8.54
C THR A 422 26.51 -2.82 7.89
N THR A 423 26.65 -2.75 6.58
CA THR A 423 26.15 -1.62 5.77
C THR A 423 24.63 -1.68 5.72
N SER A 424 23.98 -0.58 6.09
CA SER A 424 22.53 -0.42 6.02
C SER A 424 22.16 0.69 5.03
N ILE A 425 20.94 0.66 4.52
CA ILE A 425 20.34 1.78 3.77
C ILE A 425 19.90 2.86 4.79
N PRO A 426 20.06 4.17 4.53
CA PRO A 426 19.67 5.21 5.46
C PRO A 426 18.21 5.08 5.85
N THR A 427 17.98 5.12 7.16
CA THR A 427 16.65 5.22 7.74
C THR A 427 16.03 6.59 7.43
N ALA A 428 14.72 6.74 7.66
CA ALA A 428 14.02 8.02 7.50
C ALA A 428 14.66 9.13 8.33
N SER A 429 15.02 8.82 9.58
CA SER A 429 15.75 9.70 10.47
C SER A 429 17.14 10.05 9.96
N ALA A 430 17.84 9.13 9.28
CA ALA A 430 19.13 9.44 8.69
C ALA A 430 19.00 10.40 7.49
N TYR A 431 17.99 10.24 6.63
CA TYR A 431 17.70 11.22 5.57
C TYR A 431 17.29 12.58 6.14
N HIS A 432 16.45 12.60 7.17
CA HIS A 432 16.06 13.80 7.88
C HIS A 432 17.28 14.52 8.49
N ALA A 433 18.13 13.78 9.20
CA ALA A 433 19.41 14.25 9.75
C ALA A 433 20.32 14.89 8.69
N LEU A 434 20.55 14.16 7.59
CA LEU A 434 21.35 14.63 6.48
C LEU A 434 20.77 15.92 5.87
N SER A 435 19.45 16.03 5.78
CA SER A 435 18.78 17.23 5.27
C SER A 435 18.95 18.42 6.20
N LEU A 436 18.73 18.27 7.51
CA LEU A 436 18.93 19.35 8.48
C LEU A 436 20.38 19.82 8.50
N TYR A 437 21.32 18.87 8.48
CA TYR A 437 22.74 19.15 8.53
C TYR A 437 23.22 19.88 7.27
N TRP A 438 23.01 19.28 6.09
CA TRP A 438 23.62 19.79 4.86
C TRP A 438 22.92 21.03 4.30
N THR A 439 21.62 21.21 4.54
CA THR A 439 20.95 22.47 4.13
C THR A 439 21.48 23.68 4.90
N ARG A 440 21.80 23.51 6.19
CA ARG A 440 22.48 24.52 7.01
C ARG A 440 23.92 24.76 6.55
N VAL A 441 24.69 23.68 6.35
CA VAL A 441 26.10 23.76 5.93
C VAL A 441 26.28 24.41 4.56
N LEU A 442 25.38 24.12 3.62
CA LEU A 442 25.47 24.62 2.24
C LEU A 442 24.67 25.90 1.99
N HIS A 443 23.85 26.33 2.96
CA HIS A 443 22.86 27.39 2.78
C HIS A 443 21.95 27.16 1.56
N GLN A 444 21.56 25.90 1.34
CA GLN A 444 20.68 25.48 0.24
C GLN A 444 19.43 24.81 0.81
N PRO A 445 18.22 25.08 0.28
CA PRO A 445 16.98 24.48 0.80
C PRO A 445 16.82 22.99 0.41
N ARG A 446 17.61 22.51 -0.56
CA ARG A 446 17.51 21.16 -1.13
C ARG A 446 18.90 20.59 -1.38
N VAL A 447 19.06 19.30 -1.12
CA VAL A 447 20.28 18.53 -1.38
C VAL A 447 19.93 17.19 -2.00
N LYS A 448 20.84 16.66 -2.83
CA LYS A 448 20.68 15.34 -3.43
C LYS A 448 21.56 14.36 -2.68
N VAL A 449 20.96 13.37 -2.04
CA VAL A 449 21.67 12.39 -1.20
C VAL A 449 21.90 11.13 -2.02
N GLN A 450 23.16 10.79 -2.23
CA GLN A 450 23.57 9.57 -2.91
C GLN A 450 24.22 8.63 -1.91
N GLN A 451 23.55 7.53 -1.59
CA GLN A 451 24.16 6.49 -0.79
C GLN A 451 25.13 5.68 -1.66
N GLN A 452 26.35 5.48 -1.17
CA GLN A 452 27.30 4.55 -1.79
C GLN A 452 27.45 3.29 -0.95
N GLU A 453 27.26 2.13 -1.58
CA GLU A 453 27.74 0.86 -1.03
C GLU A 453 29.23 0.71 -1.35
N GLN A 454 30.02 0.25 -0.38
CA GLN A 454 31.41 -0.11 -0.68
C GLN A 454 31.42 -1.35 -1.57
N PRO A 455 32.22 -1.36 -2.65
CA PRO A 455 32.25 -2.49 -3.57
C PRO A 455 32.70 -3.75 -2.83
N ARG A 456 31.78 -4.68 -2.61
CA ARG A 456 32.13 -6.08 -2.36
C ARG A 456 32.35 -6.76 -3.71
N VAL A 457 33.35 -7.64 -3.73
CA VAL A 457 33.71 -8.67 -4.72
C VAL A 457 32.73 -8.83 -5.93
N PRO A 458 33.22 -9.01 -7.18
CA PRO A 458 32.46 -8.79 -8.42
C PRO A 458 31.32 -9.79 -8.75
N SER A 459 30.75 -10.50 -7.78
CA SER A 459 29.71 -11.49 -8.00
C SER A 459 28.38 -11.03 -7.40
N ARG A 460 27.44 -10.70 -8.32
CA ARG A 460 26.11 -10.07 -8.15
C ARG A 460 26.19 -8.56 -7.92
N ARG A 461 25.67 -7.81 -8.90
CA ARG A 461 25.58 -6.35 -8.96
C ARG A 461 25.03 -5.82 -7.64
N SER A 462 25.91 -5.32 -6.78
CA SER A 462 25.54 -4.51 -5.62
C SER A 462 24.90 -3.23 -6.15
N ILE A 463 23.96 -2.68 -5.38
CA ILE A 463 23.28 -1.44 -5.73
C ILE A 463 24.36 -0.36 -5.85
N ARG A 464 24.59 0.17 -7.06
CA ARG A 464 25.74 1.05 -7.33
C ARG A 464 25.64 2.35 -6.54
N SER A 465 24.42 2.86 -6.36
CA SER A 465 24.10 3.95 -5.45
C SER A 465 22.60 4.23 -5.44
N VAL A 466 22.04 4.59 -4.29
CA VAL A 466 20.65 5.04 -4.13
C VAL A 466 20.62 6.56 -4.10
N THR A 467 19.74 7.20 -4.87
CA THR A 467 19.64 8.67 -4.90
C THR A 467 18.27 9.15 -4.44
N ALA A 468 18.25 10.12 -3.53
CA ALA A 468 17.03 10.78 -3.06
C ALA A 468 17.23 12.31 -3.06
N ASP A 469 16.20 13.06 -3.46
CA ASP A 469 16.14 14.50 -3.24
C ASP A 469 15.57 14.75 -1.85
N VAL A 470 16.25 15.56 -1.04
CA VAL A 470 15.76 15.89 0.30
C VAL A 470 15.72 17.41 0.49
N ALA A 471 14.65 17.89 1.11
CA ALA A 471 14.37 19.30 1.34
C ALA A 471 13.82 19.53 2.74
N LEU A 472 14.08 20.71 3.32
CA LEU A 472 13.35 21.15 4.51
C LEU A 472 11.98 21.67 4.10
N LEU A 473 10.96 21.37 4.91
CA LEU A 473 9.62 21.89 4.71
C LEU A 473 9.55 23.34 5.17
N GLU A 474 9.08 24.24 4.30
CA GLU A 474 8.85 25.64 4.66
C GLU A 474 7.83 25.71 5.81
N HIS A 475 8.20 26.39 6.90
CA HIS A 475 7.35 26.60 8.09
C HIS A 475 7.08 25.38 8.99
N SER A 476 7.83 24.28 8.87
CA SER A 476 7.80 23.18 9.86
C SER A 476 9.20 22.65 10.14
N ALA A 477 9.38 21.91 11.24
CA ALA A 477 10.64 21.23 11.51
C ALA A 477 10.81 19.92 10.71
N GLY A 478 9.87 19.58 9.82
CA GLY A 478 9.87 18.35 9.02
C GLY A 478 10.77 18.39 7.78
N SER A 479 11.00 17.22 7.20
CA SER A 479 11.73 17.07 5.93
C SER A 479 10.89 16.38 4.87
N ARG A 480 11.10 16.78 3.63
CA ARG A 480 10.55 16.14 2.44
C ARG A 480 11.61 15.30 1.76
N LEU A 481 11.30 14.03 1.53
CA LEU A 481 12.10 13.13 0.70
C LEU A 481 11.36 12.86 -0.60
N SER A 482 12.07 12.87 -1.73
CA SER A 482 11.50 12.53 -3.03
C SER A 482 12.40 11.54 -3.76
N ALA A 483 11.78 10.48 -4.30
CA ALA A 483 12.50 9.41 -4.99
C ALA A 483 11.61 8.71 -6.02
N HIS A 484 12.27 8.11 -7.02
CA HIS A 484 11.63 7.23 -8.00
C HIS A 484 11.59 5.78 -7.49
N GLY A 485 10.74 4.97 -8.11
CA GLY A 485 10.73 3.53 -7.95
C GLY A 485 10.12 2.88 -9.18
N VAL A 486 10.42 1.61 -9.40
CA VAL A 486 9.91 0.84 -10.54
C VAL A 486 9.36 -0.51 -10.09
N VAL A 487 8.20 -0.88 -10.62
CA VAL A 487 7.62 -2.21 -10.39
C VAL A 487 8.35 -3.23 -11.27
N VAL A 488 8.95 -4.23 -10.64
CA VAL A 488 9.75 -5.26 -11.31
C VAL A 488 8.97 -6.55 -11.51
N ARG A 489 8.09 -6.89 -10.57
CA ARG A 489 7.31 -8.13 -10.61
C ARG A 489 5.95 -7.96 -9.97
N ARG A 490 4.94 -8.63 -10.52
CA ARG A 490 3.59 -8.76 -9.96
C ARG A 490 3.26 -10.24 -9.80
N GLY A 491 2.50 -10.58 -8.77
CA GLY A 491 2.06 -11.94 -8.53
C GLY A 491 1.01 -12.03 -7.44
N THR A 492 0.64 -13.27 -7.11
CA THR A 492 -0.26 -13.60 -6.01
C THR A 492 0.37 -14.69 -5.15
N LEU A 493 0.21 -14.58 -3.84
CA LEU A 493 0.64 -15.63 -2.92
C LEU A 493 -0.35 -16.80 -3.00
N ALA A 494 0.17 -18.03 -3.14
CA ALA A 494 -0.65 -19.23 -3.10
C ALA A 494 -1.17 -19.53 -1.68
N SER A 495 -0.40 -19.16 -0.66
CA SER A 495 -0.81 -19.32 0.73
C SER A 495 -1.86 -18.28 1.11
N LEU A 496 -2.94 -18.77 1.71
CA LEU A 496 -3.90 -17.91 2.40
C LEU A 496 -3.39 -17.61 3.81
N ILE A 497 -3.91 -16.54 4.39
CA ILE A 497 -3.62 -16.17 5.77
C ILE A 497 -4.44 -17.10 6.67
N PRO A 498 -3.82 -17.83 7.61
CA PRO A 498 -4.49 -18.83 8.44
C PRO A 498 -5.58 -18.25 9.36
#